data_AF-A0A526XN74-F1
#
_entry.id   AF-A0A526XN74-F1
#
_cell.length_a   1.000
_cell.length_b   1.000
_cell.length_c   1.000
_cell.angle_alpha   90.00
_cell.angle_beta   90.00
_cell.angle_gamma   90.00
#
_symmetry.space_group_name_H-M   'P 1'
#
loop_
_entity.id
_entity.type
_entity.pdbx_description
1 polymer ?
#
loop_
_entity_poly.entity_id
_entity_poly.type
_entity_poly.pdbx_seq_one_letter_code
_entity_poly.pdbx_strand_id
1 'polypeptide(L)'
;SGTTSRPKLVPLGHANLAASAAHIGATLGLTAGDRCLNIMPLFHIHGLIAAVLSSLAAGGSVFCTPGFNALRFFHWLSEARPSWYTA
;
A
#
# COMPACT_ATOMS: atom_id res chain seq x y z
N SER A 1 -11.74 -8.08 6.35
CA SER A 1 -13.04 -7.46 6.68
C SER A 1 -13.93 -8.57 7.21
N GLY A 2 -14.23 -8.60 8.51
CA GLY A 2 -15.00 -9.68 9.11
C GLY A 2 -16.46 -9.61 8.70
N THR A 3 -16.99 -10.68 8.11
CA THR A 3 -18.39 -10.79 7.66
C THR A 3 -19.36 -11.11 8.82
N THR A 4 -18.86 -11.19 10.05
CA THR A 4 -19.62 -11.54 11.24
C THR A 4 -19.83 -10.32 12.14
N SER A 5 -21.09 -9.90 12.28
CA SER A 5 -21.58 -8.96 13.30
C SER A 5 -20.92 -7.55 13.29
N ARG A 6 -20.96 -6.85 14.43
CA ARG A 6 -20.41 -5.49 14.57
C ARG A 6 -18.89 -5.49 14.30
N PRO A 7 -18.37 -4.50 13.55
CA PRO A 7 -16.93 -4.36 13.33
C PRO A 7 -16.16 -4.35 14.65
N LYS A 8 -15.15 -5.22 14.75
CA LYS A 8 -14.22 -5.25 15.88
C LYS A 8 -13.09 -4.27 15.61
N LEU A 9 -12.77 -3.43 16.60
CA LEU A 9 -11.59 -2.59 16.55
C LEU A 9 -10.33 -3.45 16.74
N VAL A 10 -9.28 -3.14 15.99
CA VAL A 10 -7.95 -3.74 16.13
C VAL A 10 -6.98 -2.60 16.42
N PRO A 11 -6.65 -2.35 17.70
CA PRO A 11 -5.65 -1.35 18.07
C PRO A 11 -4.28 -1.77 17.53
N LEU A 12 -3.60 -0.86 16.84
CA LEU A 12 -2.24 -1.06 16.34
C LEU A 12 -1.35 0.04 16.87
N GLY A 13 -0.23 -0.33 17.49
CA GLY A 13 0.80 0.63 17.89
C GLY A 13 1.70 1.00 16.71
N HIS A 14 2.37 2.16 16.80
CA HIS A 14 3.36 2.59 15.81
C HIS A 14 4.44 1.54 15.55
N ALA A 15 4.91 0.86 16.60
CA ALA A 15 5.89 -0.23 16.47
C ALA A 15 5.37 -1.41 15.62
N ASN A 16 4.07 -1.74 15.73
CA ASN A 16 3.48 -2.78 14.88
C ASN A 16 3.45 -2.36 13.42
N LEU A 17 3.06 -1.10 13.15
CA LEU A 17 3.01 -0.56 11.78
C LEU A 17 4.41 -0.53 11.14
N ALA A 18 5.41 -0.04 11.88
CA ALA A 18 6.79 0.02 11.41
C ALA A 18 7.37 -1.38 11.13
N ALA A 19 7.14 -2.34 12.04
CA ALA A 19 7.58 -3.72 11.85
C ALA A 19 6.91 -4.37 10.62
N SER A 20 5.60 -4.19 10.45
CA SER A 20 4.89 -4.70 9.27
C SER A 20 5.40 -4.08 7.97
N ALA A 21 5.61 -2.76 7.93
CA ALA A 21 6.14 -2.07 6.77
C ALA A 21 7.54 -2.58 6.39
N ALA A 22 8.44 -2.74 7.38
CA ALA A 22 9.78 -3.26 7.17
C ALA A 22 9.77 -4.72 6.67
N HIS A 23 8.94 -5.59 7.27
CA HIS A 23 8.82 -6.98 6.82
C HIS A 23 8.25 -7.11 5.42
N ILE A 24 7.24 -6.31 5.06
CA ILE A 24 6.68 -6.30 3.70
C ILE A 24 7.73 -5.80 2.71
N GLY A 25 8.41 -4.70 3.03
CA GLY A 25 9.50 -4.16 2.20
C GLY A 25 10.59 -5.18 1.94
N ALA A 26 11.06 -5.86 2.99
CA ALA A 26 12.06 -6.93 2.86
C ALA A 26 11.55 -8.13 2.06
N THR A 27 10.31 -8.56 2.28
CA THR A 27 9.70 -9.72 1.59
C THR A 27 9.55 -9.48 0.10
N LEU A 28 9.17 -8.25 -0.28
CA LEU A 28 8.99 -7.85 -1.68
C LEU A 28 10.28 -7.34 -2.33
N GLY A 29 11.39 -7.23 -1.58
CA GLY A 29 12.65 -6.69 -2.06
C GLY A 29 12.58 -5.22 -2.48
N LEU A 30 11.73 -4.42 -1.80
CA LEU A 30 11.56 -3.01 -2.13
C LEU A 30 12.83 -2.21 -1.85
N THR A 31 13.10 -1.24 -2.72
CA THR A 31 14.26 -0.36 -2.67
C THR A 31 13.84 1.10 -2.84
N ALA A 32 14.79 2.02 -2.66
CA ALA A 32 14.58 3.44 -2.93
C ALA A 32 14.30 3.74 -4.42
N GLY A 33 14.59 2.80 -5.33
CA GLY A 33 14.26 2.93 -6.75
C GLY A 33 12.80 2.60 -7.07
N ASP A 34 12.06 2.03 -6.12
CA ASP A 34 10.71 1.56 -6.37
C ASP A 34 9.65 2.66 -6.30
N ARG A 35 8.69 2.56 -7.21
CA ARG A 35 7.50 3.40 -7.23
C ARG A 35 6.25 2.53 -7.20
N CYS A 36 5.51 2.61 -6.11
CA CYS A 36 4.25 1.92 -5.93
C CYS A 36 3.12 2.70 -6.60
N LEU A 37 2.29 2.02 -7.39
CA LEU A 37 0.95 2.52 -7.74
C LEU A 37 -0.05 1.99 -6.70
N ASN A 38 -0.52 2.88 -5.81
CA ASN A 38 -1.52 2.54 -4.83
C ASN A 38 -2.93 2.86 -5.33
N ILE A 39 -3.70 1.80 -5.62
CA ILE A 39 -5.12 1.86 -5.99
C ILE A 39 -6.07 1.49 -4.85
N MET A 40 -5.52 1.21 -3.67
CA MET A 40 -6.28 0.80 -2.49
C MET A 40 -6.63 1.97 -1.57
N PRO A 41 -7.83 1.99 -0.96
CA PRO A 41 -8.18 3.00 0.03
C PRO A 41 -7.24 2.99 1.24
N LEU A 42 -6.83 4.17 1.70
CA LEU A 42 -5.89 4.31 2.83
C LEU A 42 -6.51 4.01 4.20
N PHE A 43 -7.83 3.87 4.29
CA PHE A 43 -8.50 3.39 5.49
C PHE A 43 -8.50 1.85 5.60
N HIS A 44 -7.99 1.13 4.59
CA HIS A 44 -7.71 -0.30 4.66
C HIS A 44 -6.24 -0.55 4.95
N ILE A 45 -5.96 -1.49 5.86
CA ILE A 45 -4.59 -1.83 6.29
C ILE A 45 -3.68 -2.20 5.13
N HIS A 46 -4.21 -2.81 4.07
CA HIS A 46 -3.44 -3.15 2.87
C HIS A 46 -2.98 -1.90 2.11
N GLY A 47 -3.88 -0.96 1.84
CA GLY A 47 -3.52 0.31 1.17
C GLY A 47 -2.58 1.15 2.03
N LEU A 48 -2.82 1.21 3.35
CA LEU A 48 -1.97 1.99 4.25
C LEU A 48 -0.59 1.34 4.47
N ILE A 49 -0.54 0.09 4.94
CA ILE A 49 0.71 -0.53 5.33
C ILE A 49 1.42 -1.15 4.13
N ALA A 50 0.72 -2.01 3.38
CA ALA A 50 1.36 -2.80 2.34
C ALA A 50 1.73 -2.00 1.11
N ALA A 51 1.00 -0.92 0.78
CA ALA A 51 1.36 -0.02 -0.31
C ALA A 51 2.15 1.21 0.18
N VAL A 52 1.59 2.02 1.09
CA VAL A 52 2.21 3.30 1.46
C VAL A 52 3.41 3.13 2.40
N LEU A 53 3.21 2.56 3.58
CA LEU A 53 4.26 2.53 4.61
C LEU A 53 5.46 1.66 4.20
N SER A 54 5.23 0.52 3.55
CA SER A 54 6.31 -0.35 3.04
C SER A 54 7.17 0.35 1.99
N SER A 55 6.56 1.05 1.03
CA SER A 55 7.26 1.84 0.01
C SER A 55 8.12 2.92 0.65
N LEU A 56 7.53 3.69 1.58
CA LEU A 56 8.23 4.81 2.23
C LEU A 56 9.34 4.31 3.16
N ALA A 57 9.12 3.20 3.87
CA ALA A 57 10.14 2.59 4.73
C ALA A 57 11.35 2.08 3.93
N ALA A 58 11.14 1.64 2.68
CA ALA A 58 12.20 1.25 1.75
C ALA A 58 12.89 2.45 1.06
N GLY A 59 12.41 3.68 1.30
CA GLY A 59 12.90 4.90 0.64
C GLY A 59 12.32 5.13 -0.76
N GLY A 60 11.34 4.32 -1.18
CA GLY A 60 10.67 4.45 -2.48
C GLY A 60 9.60 5.55 -2.48
N SER A 61 8.82 5.58 -3.56
CA SER A 61 7.75 6.57 -3.76
C SER A 61 6.40 5.91 -4.02
N VAL A 62 5.31 6.67 -3.83
CA VAL A 62 3.94 6.18 -4.02
C VAL A 62 3.16 7.15 -4.90
N PHE A 63 2.50 6.61 -5.92
CA PHE A 63 1.47 7.29 -6.68
C PHE A 63 0.11 6.87 -6.14
N CYS A 64 -0.56 7.76 -5.39
CA CYS A 64 -1.87 7.49 -4.82
C CYS A 64 -2.99 7.88 -5.78
N THR A 65 -3.85 6.94 -6.12
CA THR A 65 -5.08 7.23 -6.87
C THR A 65 -6.24 7.51 -5.91
N PRO A 66 -7.36 8.07 -6.37
CA PRO A 66 -8.58 8.21 -5.55
C PRO A 66 -9.22 6.88 -5.10
N GLY A 67 -8.69 5.74 -5.55
CA GLY A 67 -9.25 4.40 -5.37
C GLY A 67 -9.24 3.60 -6.66
N PHE A 68 -9.76 2.38 -6.61
CA PHE A 68 -9.80 1.51 -7.78
C PHE A 68 -10.76 2.02 -8.85
N ASN A 69 -10.26 2.16 -10.07
CA ASN A 69 -11.05 2.42 -11.26
C ASN A 69 -10.41 1.70 -12.46
N ALA A 70 -11.08 0.65 -12.94
CA ALA A 70 -10.57 -0.19 -14.03
C ALA A 70 -10.33 0.59 -15.32
N LEU A 71 -11.18 1.57 -15.63
CA LEU A 71 -11.07 2.40 -16.85
C LEU A 71 -9.88 3.35 -16.80
N ARG A 72 -9.40 3.70 -15.60
CA ARG A 72 -8.26 4.60 -15.38
C ARG A 72 -6.95 3.87 -15.11
N PHE A 73 -6.99 2.57 -14.82
CA PHE A 73 -5.82 1.80 -14.39
C PHE A 73 -4.64 1.89 -15.36
N PHE A 74 -4.87 1.63 -16.65
CA PHE A 74 -3.80 1.69 -17.66
C PHE A 74 -3.28 3.12 -17.90
N HIS A 75 -4.15 4.12 -17.74
CA HIS A 75 -3.71 5.51 -17.78
C HIS A 75 -2.76 5.82 -16.60
N TRP A 76 -3.11 5.38 -15.38
CA TRP A 76 -2.24 5.53 -14.22
C TRP A 76 -0.94 4.72 -14.33
N LEU A 77 -0.97 3.52 -14.91
CA LEU A 77 0.27 2.77 -15.19
C LEU A 77 1.21 3.56 -16.11
N SER A 78 0.68 4.18 -17.16
CA SER A 78 1.45 4.99 -18.10
C SER A 78 1.98 6.28 -17.45
N GLU A 79 1.15 6.97 -16.68
CA GLU A 79 1.51 8.23 -16.01
C GLU A 79 2.51 8.01 -14.87
N ALA A 80 2.23 7.03 -14.01
CA ALA A 80 3.02 6.77 -12.81
C ALA A 80 4.29 5.96 -13.13
N ARG A 81 4.32 5.17 -14.21
CA ARG A 81 5.42 4.23 -14.53
C ARG A 81 5.91 3.47 -13.27
N PRO A 82 4.99 2.79 -12.55
CA PRO A 82 5.34 2.15 -11.29
C PRO A 82 6.23 0.93 -11.56
N SER A 83 7.11 0.61 -10.61
CA SER A 83 7.83 -0.67 -10.61
C SER A 83 6.98 -1.79 -10.00
N TRP A 84 5.95 -1.45 -9.21
CA TRP A 84 5.03 -2.40 -8.63
C TRP A 84 3.67 -1.79 -8.27
N TYR A 85 2.67 -2.64 -8.10
CA TYR A 85 1.36 -2.27 -7.58
C TYR A 85 0.79 -3.41 -6.72
N THR A 86 -0.23 -3.10 -5.94
CA THR A 86 -0.97 -4.10 -5.17
C THR A 86 -2.44 -3.73 -5.11
N ALA A 87 -3.32 -4.75 -5.10
CA ALA A 87 -4.78 -4.63 -5.17
C ALA A 87 -5.42 -5.79 -4.40
#